data_AF-A0A7J9W4J8-F1
#
_entry.id   AF-A0A7J9W4J8-F1
#
_cell.length_a   1.000
_cell.length_b   1.000
_cell.length_c   1.000
_cell.angle_alpha   90.00
_cell.angle_beta   90.00
_cell.angle_gamma   90.00
#
_symmetry.space_group_name_H-M   'P 1'
#
loop_
_entity.id
_entity.type
_entity.pdbx_description
1 polymer ?
#
loop_
_entity_poly.entity_id
_entity_poly.type
_entity_poly.pdbx_seq_one_letter_code
_entity_poly.pdbx_strand_id
1 'polypeptide(L)'
;MSEQRPLDELAEVIREWQQARYLAGVNDAARKRAEARIRDALGDATVGTINGKPVVEIAGEPRRHFRLDEFAEQYPDLAQQFLDYQERERLAMPRQNCGEDRGSAP
;
A
#
# COMPACT_ATOMS: atom_id res chain seq x y z
N MET A 1 -7.92 0.74 -17.07
CA MET A 1 -9.03 1.09 -16.17
C MET A 1 -8.72 0.43 -14.85
N SER A 2 -8.67 1.16 -13.72
CA SER A 2 -8.34 0.55 -12.42
C SER A 2 -9.44 -0.43 -12.02
N GLU A 3 -9.10 -1.70 -11.85
CA GLU A 3 -10.05 -2.73 -11.42
C GLU A 3 -10.42 -2.49 -9.94
N GLN A 4 -11.73 -2.47 -9.65
CA GLN A 4 -12.29 -2.19 -8.33
C GLN A 4 -13.02 -3.41 -7.79
N ARG A 5 -12.89 -3.66 -6.48
CA ARG A 5 -13.60 -4.73 -5.78
C ARG A 5 -14.31 -4.23 -4.53
N PRO A 6 -15.61 -4.54 -4.35
CA PRO A 6 -16.30 -4.26 -3.10
C PRO A 6 -15.75 -5.13 -1.98
N LEU A 7 -15.48 -4.51 -0.83
CA LEU A 7 -14.93 -5.10 0.39
C LEU A 7 -15.83 -4.80 1.61
N ASP A 8 -17.13 -4.61 1.40
CA ASP A 8 -18.10 -4.26 2.45
C ASP A 8 -18.09 -5.26 3.62
N GLU A 9 -17.95 -6.55 3.32
CA GLU A 9 -17.85 -7.63 4.32
C GLU A 9 -16.58 -7.53 5.18
N LEU A 10 -15.58 -6.76 4.75
CA LEU A 10 -14.31 -6.54 5.45
C LEU A 10 -14.20 -5.16 6.09
N ALA A 11 -15.32 -4.42 6.21
CA ALA A 11 -15.31 -3.06 6.76
C ALA A 11 -14.65 -2.97 8.14
N GLU A 12 -14.93 -3.92 9.04
CA GLU A 12 -14.31 -3.97 10.37
C GLU A 12 -12.81 -4.29 10.30
N VAL A 13 -12.40 -5.24 9.44
CA VAL A 13 -10.98 -5.59 9.24
C VAL A 13 -10.19 -4.40 8.67
N ILE A 14 -10.79 -3.66 7.74
CA ILE A 14 -10.20 -2.46 7.18
C ILE A 14 -10.04 -1.40 8.27
N ARG A 15 -11.07 -1.17 9.09
CA ARG A 15 -11.02 -0.24 10.24
C ARG A 15 -9.91 -0.61 11.23
N GLU A 16 -9.78 -1.89 11.59
CA GLU A 16 -8.70 -2.39 12.44
C GLU A 16 -7.32 -2.13 11.82
N TRP A 17 -7.17 -2.37 10.51
CA TRP A 17 -5.94 -2.05 9.78
C TRP A 17 -5.61 -0.55 9.83
N GLN A 18 -6.62 0.33 9.67
CA GLN A 18 -6.42 1.78 9.77
C GLN A 18 -5.92 2.20 11.16
N GLN A 19 -6.54 1.67 12.21
CA GLN A 19 -6.17 1.95 13.60
C GLN A 19 -4.77 1.40 13.94
N ALA A 20 -4.46 0.17 13.53
CA ALA A 20 -3.16 -0.46 13.77
C ALA A 20 -2.02 0.27 13.05
N ARG A 21 -2.29 0.86 11.88
CA ARG A 21 -1.32 1.69 11.15
C ARG A 21 -1.01 3.00 11.87
N TYR A 22 -2.01 3.61 12.52
CA TYR A 22 -1.84 4.85 13.29
C TYR A 22 -1.04 4.64 14.58
N LEU A 23 -1.19 3.48 15.23
CA LEU A 23 -0.51 3.11 16.48
C LEU A 23 0.91 2.53 16.24
N ALA A 24 1.68 3.14 15.33
CA ALA A 24 2.96 2.63 14.83
C ALA A 24 3.88 2.11 15.96
N GLY A 25 4.10 0.78 15.97
CA GLY A 25 5.06 0.10 16.86
C GLY A 25 4.45 -0.94 17.79
N VAL A 26 3.21 -0.78 18.26
CA VAL A 26 2.64 -1.67 19.29
C VAL A 26 1.95 -2.90 18.70
N ASN A 27 1.44 -2.80 17.46
CA ASN A 27 0.53 -3.81 16.91
C ASN A 27 0.88 -4.26 15.47
N ASP A 28 2.17 -4.42 15.18
CA ASP A 28 2.64 -4.80 13.84
C ASP A 28 2.09 -6.16 13.37
N ALA A 29 1.91 -7.11 14.29
CA ALA A 29 1.32 -8.41 13.99
C ALA A 29 -0.17 -8.34 13.62
N ALA A 30 -0.96 -7.48 14.28
CA ALA A 30 -2.35 -7.24 13.91
C ALA A 30 -2.45 -6.55 12.55
N ARG A 31 -1.60 -5.52 12.33
CA ARG A 31 -1.49 -4.81 11.05
C ARG A 31 -1.23 -5.77 9.89
N LYS A 32 -0.20 -6.63 10.01
CA LYS A 32 0.16 -7.61 8.96
C LYS A 32 -0.96 -8.62 8.69
N ARG A 33 -1.65 -9.10 9.73
CA ARG A 33 -2.78 -10.03 9.58
C ARG A 33 -3.96 -9.39 8.85
N ALA A 34 -4.31 -8.16 9.21
CA ALA A 34 -5.37 -7.43 8.53
C ALA A 34 -4.97 -7.10 7.06
N GLU A 35 -3.72 -6.70 6.82
CA GLU A 35 -3.19 -6.44 5.48
C GLU A 35 -3.27 -7.69 4.57
N ALA A 36 -2.92 -8.87 5.09
CA ALA A 36 -3.04 -10.13 4.35
C ALA A 36 -4.50 -10.44 3.97
N ARG A 37 -5.44 -10.31 4.91
CA ARG A 37 -6.87 -10.53 4.64
C ARG A 37 -7.44 -9.59 3.58
N ILE A 38 -7.05 -8.31 3.64
CA ILE A 38 -7.49 -7.32 2.66
C ILE A 38 -6.91 -7.65 1.28
N ARG A 39 -5.64 -8.04 1.20
CA ARG A 39 -4.99 -8.44 -0.06
C ARG A 39 -5.63 -9.70 -0.67
N ASP A 40 -5.89 -10.73 0.13
CA ASP A 40 -6.54 -11.96 -0.33
C ASP A 40 -7.94 -11.68 -0.90
N ALA A 41 -8.67 -10.75 -0.30
CA ALA A 41 -10.00 -10.37 -0.76
C ALA A 41 -9.99 -9.45 -1.99
N LEU A 42 -8.96 -8.61 -2.16
CA LEU A 42 -8.74 -7.81 -3.36
C LEU A 42 -8.48 -8.72 -4.58
N GLY A 43 -7.68 -9.78 -4.41
CA GLY A 43 -7.22 -10.60 -5.52
C GLY A 43 -6.41 -9.76 -6.50
N ASP A 44 -6.80 -9.76 -7.77
CA ASP A 44 -6.14 -8.98 -8.84
C ASP A 44 -6.59 -7.51 -8.89
N ALA A 45 -7.61 -7.13 -8.10
CA ALA A 45 -8.13 -5.78 -8.11
C ALA A 45 -7.14 -4.78 -7.50
N THR A 46 -6.94 -3.66 -8.19
CA THR A 46 -6.06 -2.58 -7.73
C THR A 46 -6.67 -1.69 -6.64
N VAL A 47 -8.01 -1.64 -6.53
CA VAL A 47 -8.73 -0.75 -5.61
C VAL A 47 -9.83 -1.52 -4.86
N GLY A 48 -9.87 -1.34 -3.54
CA GLY A 48 -10.92 -1.85 -2.66
C GLY A 48 -11.90 -0.76 -2.27
N THR A 49 -13.20 -1.04 -2.38
CA THR A 49 -14.26 -0.07 -2.05
C THR A 49 -15.15 -0.57 -0.90
N ILE A 50 -15.65 0.35 -0.07
CA ILE A 50 -16.72 0.11 0.90
C ILE A 50 -17.82 1.13 0.60
N ASN A 51 -19.06 0.67 0.44
CA ASN A 51 -20.21 1.48 0.05
C ASN A 51 -19.93 2.33 -1.20
N GLY A 52 -19.20 1.75 -2.18
CA GLY A 52 -18.78 2.43 -3.41
C GLY A 52 -17.68 3.48 -3.24
N LYS A 53 -17.13 3.68 -2.03
CA LYS A 53 -16.03 4.62 -1.77
C LYS A 53 -14.69 3.87 -1.70
N PRO A 54 -13.63 4.36 -2.36
CA PRO A 54 -12.32 3.72 -2.29
C PRO A 54 -11.75 3.88 -0.88
N VAL A 55 -11.32 2.77 -0.30
CA VAL A 55 -10.79 2.71 1.07
C VAL A 55 -9.38 2.14 1.14
N VAL A 56 -8.99 1.37 0.12
CA VAL A 56 -7.68 0.74 -0.02
C VAL A 56 -7.29 0.75 -1.50
N GLU A 57 -6.02 1.01 -1.78
CA GLU A 57 -5.42 0.89 -3.11
C GLU A 57 -4.11 0.11 -3.03
N ILE A 58 -3.78 -0.66 -4.07
CA ILE A 58 -2.46 -1.23 -4.25
C ILE A 58 -1.59 -0.14 -4.90
N ALA A 59 -0.72 0.46 -4.10
CA ALA A 59 0.30 1.37 -4.59
C ALA A 59 1.59 0.58 -4.85
N GLY A 60 2.15 0.70 -6.05
CA GLY A 60 3.51 0.28 -6.33
C GLY A 60 4.49 1.21 -5.63
N GLU A 61 5.21 0.72 -4.63
CA GLU A 61 6.33 1.47 -4.04
C GLU A 61 7.63 0.98 -4.70
N PRO A 62 8.31 1.81 -5.52
CA PRO A 62 9.60 1.45 -6.06
C PRO A 62 10.60 1.38 -4.90
N ARG A 63 11.08 0.17 -4.59
CA ARG A 63 12.10 -0.07 -3.58
C ARG A 63 13.36 -0.52 -4.32
N ARG A 64 14.46 0.21 -4.09
CA ARG A 64 15.80 -0.29 -4.43
C ARG A 64 16.03 -1.54 -3.60
N HIS A 65 16.07 -2.70 -4.24
CA HIS A 65 16.46 -3.93 -3.58
C HIS A 65 17.86 -4.27 -4.02
N PHE A 66 18.78 -4.31 -3.06
CA PHE A 66 20.10 -4.85 -3.30
C PHE A 66 20.48 -5.60 -2.02
N ARG A 67 20.74 -6.91 -2.14
CA ARG A 67 21.41 -7.65 -1.06
C ARG A 67 22.89 -7.32 -1.15
N LEU A 68 23.29 -6.29 -0.41
CA LEU A 68 24.51 -5.53 -0.69
C LEU A 68 25.57 -5.67 0.40
N ASP A 69 25.39 -6.48 1.44
CA ASP A 69 26.33 -6.39 2.58
C ASP A 69 27.75 -6.83 2.18
N GLU A 70 27.92 -8.00 1.54
CA GLU A 70 29.25 -8.48 1.11
C GLU A 70 29.68 -7.95 -0.28
N PHE A 71 28.73 -7.57 -1.14
CA PHE A 71 29.02 -7.13 -2.51
C PHE A 71 29.40 -5.63 -2.59
N ALA A 72 28.93 -4.78 -1.66
CA ALA A 72 29.34 -3.36 -1.58
C ALA A 72 30.80 -3.24 -1.24
N GLU A 73 31.20 -4.00 -0.22
CA GLU A 73 32.53 -3.89 0.36
C GLU A 73 33.59 -4.31 -0.65
N GLN A 74 33.29 -5.30 -1.49
CA GLN A 74 34.24 -5.76 -2.49
C GLN A 74 34.24 -4.91 -3.77
N TYR A 75 33.09 -4.35 -4.20
CA TYR A 75 32.99 -3.68 -5.51
C TYR A 75 32.07 -2.43 -5.50
N PRO A 76 32.49 -1.33 -4.86
CA PRO A 76 31.66 -0.14 -4.67
C PRO A 76 31.26 0.57 -5.97
N ASP A 77 32.12 0.58 -6.99
CA ASP A 77 31.89 1.28 -8.26
C ASP A 77 30.92 0.53 -9.20
N LEU A 78 30.80 -0.80 -9.03
CA LEU A 78 29.88 -1.65 -9.78
C LEU A 78 28.50 -1.71 -9.12
N ALA A 79 28.42 -1.67 -7.79
CA ALA A 79 27.15 -1.73 -7.07
C ALA A 79 26.14 -0.64 -7.48
N GLN A 80 26.61 0.55 -7.86
CA GLN A 80 25.73 1.62 -8.36
C GLN A 80 25.04 1.27 -9.70
N GLN A 81 25.61 0.38 -10.51
CA GLN A 81 25.10 0.01 -11.83
C GLN A 81 24.06 -1.13 -11.78
N PHE A 82 24.01 -1.91 -10.69
CA PHE A 82 23.12 -3.07 -10.51
C PHE A 82 21.98 -2.82 -9.53
N LEU A 83 21.64 -1.56 -9.28
CA LEU A 83 20.45 -1.20 -8.51
C LEU A 83 19.19 -1.56 -9.32
N ASP A 84 18.76 -2.81 -9.21
CA ASP A 84 17.47 -3.22 -9.76
C ASP A 84 16.33 -2.61 -8.93
N TYR A 85 15.41 -1.97 -9.66
CA TYR A 85 14.21 -1.38 -9.10
C TYR A 85 13.13 -2.47 -9.05
N GLN A 86 12.81 -2.97 -7.85
CA GLN A 86 11.63 -3.80 -7.67
C GLN A 86 10.47 -2.94 -7.17
N GLU A 87 9.35 -2.98 -7.88
CA GLU A 87 8.08 -2.46 -7.37
C GLU A 87 7.55 -3.45 -6.33
N ARG A 88 7.42 -3.00 -5.08
CA ARG A 88 6.67 -3.74 -4.07
C ARG A 88 5.30 -3.14 -3.95
N GLU A 89 4.30 -3.96 -4.24
CA GLU A 89 2.91 -3.64 -4.00
C GLU A 89 2.66 -3.46 -2.50
N ARG A 90 2.05 -2.33 -2.13
CA ARG A 90 1.63 -2.04 -0.77
C ARG A 90 0.20 -1.56 -0.75
N LEU A 91 -0.52 -1.92 0.32
CA LEU A 91 -1.81 -1.33 0.60
C LEU A 91 -1.61 0.11 1.10
N ALA A 92 -2.09 1.05 0.31
CA ALA A 92 -2.20 2.45 0.67
C ALA A 92 -3.67 2.80 0.94
N MET A 93 -3.87 3.83 1.75
CA MET A 93 -5.17 4.48 1.79
C MET A 93 -5.19 5.46 0.63
N PRO A 94 -6.22 5.41 -0.24
CA PRO A 94 -6.38 6.43 -1.26
C PRO A 94 -6.41 7.78 -0.54
N ARG A 95 -5.60 8.73 -1.02
CA ARG A 95 -5.69 10.10 -0.53
C ARG A 95 -7.12 10.53 -0.82
N GLN A 96 -7.92 10.77 0.21
CA GLN A 96 -9.13 11.56 0.03
C GLN A 96 -8.64 12.85 -0.62
N ASN A 97 -9.07 13.12 -1.85
CA ASN A 97 -8.88 14.42 -2.47
C ASN A 97 -9.52 15.44 -1.52
N CYS A 98 -8.74 16.01 -0.61
CA CYS A 98 -9.06 17.26 0.07
C CYS A 98 -9.06 18.34 -1.01
N GLY A 99 -10.07 18.38 -1.89
CA GLY A 99 -10.07 19.33 -2.99
C GLY A 99 -11.12 19.20 -4.08
N GLU A 100 -11.89 18.12 -4.22
CA GLU A 100 -13.05 18.11 -5.13
C GLU A 100 -14.31 18.56 -4.40
N ASP A 101 -14.27 19.82 -3.92
CA ASP A 101 -15.44 20.69 -3.71
C ASP A 101 -14.97 22.04 -3.16
N ARG A 102 -14.24 22.80 -3.98
CA ARG A 102 -14.40 24.26 -3.94
C ARG A 102 -15.15 24.63 -5.19
N GLY A 103 -16.46 24.77 -5.02
CA GLY A 103 -17.37 25.20 -6.05
C GLY A 103 -16.87 26.44 -6.78
N SER A 104 -17.28 26.53 -8.04
CA SER A 104 -17.40 27.76 -8.82
C SER A 104 -17.54 28.98 -7.91
N ALA A 105 -16.49 29.78 -7.83
CA ALA A 105 -16.65 31.18 -7.49
C ALA A 105 -17.14 31.90 -8.76
N PRO A 106 -18.26 32.64 -8.73
CA PRO A 106 -18.61 33.60 -9.77
C PRO A 106 -17.63 34.77 -9.81
#